data_AF-A0A349PKA6-F1
#
_entry.id   AF-A0A349PKA6-F1
#
_cell.length_a   1.000
_cell.length_b   1.000
_cell.length_c   1.000
_cell.angle_alpha   90.00
_cell.angle_beta   90.00
_cell.angle_gamma   90.00
#
_symmetry.space_group_name_H-M   'P 1'
#
loop_
_entity.id
_entity.type
_entity.pdbx_description
1 polymer ?
#
loop_
_entity_poly.entity_id
_entity_poly.type
_entity_poly.pdbx_seq_one_letter_code
_entity_poly.pdbx_strand_id
1 'polypeptide(L)'
;MGFLGIFFATVGFYSFHEELSNNYNVLLFNPTLIVLLYFKLVKNKKWIINLAVFNLVLIGIYLIVMLNKAHLLILIPLMLTSLILLVKLIFQNRKPISVVI
;
A
#
# COMPACT_ATOMS: atom_id res chain seq x y z
N MET A 1 -3.76 -8.32 3.50
CA MET A 1 -2.81 -7.19 3.60
C MET A 1 -3.27 -6.12 4.58
N GLY A 2 -4.44 -5.49 4.40
CA GLY A 2 -4.85 -4.39 5.30
C GLY A 2 -5.05 -4.80 6.77
N PHE A 3 -5.58 -6.00 7.04
CA PHE A 3 -5.64 -6.53 8.41
C PHE A 3 -4.26 -6.80 9.02
N LEU A 4 -3.30 -7.26 8.22
CA LEU A 4 -1.90 -7.39 8.66
C LEU A 4 -1.31 -6.02 9.01
N GLY A 5 -1.75 -4.96 8.34
CA GLY A 5 -1.37 -3.60 8.68
C GLY A 5 -1.91 -3.10 9.99
N ILE A 6 -3.16 -3.46 10.33
CA ILE A 6 -3.69 -3.21 11.68
C ILE A 6 -2.82 -3.96 12.69
N PHE A 7 -2.58 -5.25 12.47
CA PHE A 7 -1.75 -6.08 13.36
C PHE A 7 -0.35 -5.48 13.57
N PHE A 8 0.38 -5.16 12.50
CA PHE A 8 1.72 -4.58 12.59
C PHE A 8 1.73 -3.19 13.24
N ALA A 9 0.73 -2.35 12.94
CA ALA A 9 0.60 -1.06 13.60
C ALA A 9 0.36 -1.22 15.11
N THR A 10 -0.53 -2.13 15.54
CA THR A 10 -0.84 -2.32 16.96
C THR A 10 0.30 -2.96 17.74
N VAL A 11 0.96 -3.95 17.13
CA VAL A 11 2.01 -4.72 17.79
C VAL A 11 3.30 -3.90 17.94
N GLY A 12 3.58 -2.98 17.00
CA GLY A 12 4.68 -2.02 17.13
C GLY A 12 4.56 -1.08 18.32
N PHE A 13 3.34 -0.77 18.80
CA PHE A 13 3.14 0.03 20.02
C PHE A 13 3.24 -0.80 21.31
N TYR A 14 2.93 -2.10 21.24
CA TYR A 14 2.89 -2.97 22.42
C TYR A 14 4.27 -3.53 22.79
N SER A 15 5.17 -3.68 21.82
CA SER A 15 6.48 -4.31 22.06
C SER A 15 7.60 -3.29 22.17
N PHE A 16 8.31 -3.33 23.28
CA PHE A 16 9.56 -2.58 23.52
C PHE A 16 10.77 -3.13 22.76
N HIS A 17 10.58 -4.18 21.95
CA HIS A 17 11.64 -4.73 21.12
C HIS A 17 11.83 -3.85 19.88
N GLU A 18 13.05 -3.33 19.73
CA GLU A 18 13.45 -2.45 18.63
C GLU A 18 13.24 -3.11 17.25
N GLU A 19 13.30 -4.43 17.18
CA GLU A 19 13.00 -5.23 15.99
C GLU A 19 11.55 -5.09 15.51
N LEU A 20 10.61 -4.87 16.44
CA LEU A 20 9.19 -4.73 16.15
C LEU A 20 8.79 -3.28 15.90
N SER A 21 9.47 -2.35 16.58
CA SER A 21 9.37 -0.90 16.30
C SER A 21 9.86 -0.57 14.88
N ASN A 22 10.90 -1.25 14.41
CA ASN A 22 11.45 -1.12 13.06
C ASN A 22 10.77 -2.03 12.03
N ASN A 23 9.49 -2.38 12.22
CA ASN A 23 8.74 -3.18 11.25
C ASN A 23 8.23 -2.32 10.08
N TYR A 24 9.12 -2.02 9.14
CA TYR A 24 8.80 -1.25 7.95
C TYR A 24 7.77 -1.95 7.03
N ASN A 25 7.47 -3.23 7.23
CA ASN A 25 6.45 -3.93 6.45
C ASN A 25 5.06 -3.29 6.60
N VAL A 26 4.83 -2.49 7.65
CA VAL A 26 3.61 -1.68 7.81
C VAL A 26 3.35 -0.72 6.65
N LEU A 27 4.40 -0.31 5.90
CA LEU A 27 4.25 0.54 4.72
C LEU A 27 3.59 -0.23 3.55
N LEU A 28 4.00 -1.50 3.35
CA LEU A 28 3.44 -2.40 2.34
C LEU A 28 2.07 -2.96 2.78
N PHE A 29 1.98 -3.40 4.03
CA PHE A 29 0.76 -3.85 4.67
C PHE A 29 0.20 -2.72 5.53
N ASN A 30 -0.46 -1.74 4.93
CA ASN A 30 -1.01 -0.63 5.69
C ASN A 30 -2.54 -0.79 5.88
N PRO A 31 -3.12 -0.24 6.98
CA PRO A 31 -4.56 -0.27 7.21
C PRO A 31 -5.35 0.54 6.16
N THR A 32 -4.70 1.46 5.45
CA THR A 32 -5.37 2.27 4.41
C THR A 32 -5.86 1.42 3.23
N LEU A 33 -5.32 0.22 3.03
CA LEU A 33 -5.86 -0.77 2.09
C LEU A 33 -7.29 -1.21 2.43
N ILE A 34 -7.67 -1.26 3.72
CA ILE A 34 -9.07 -1.53 4.12
C ILE A 34 -9.96 -0.34 3.76
N VAL A 35 -9.47 0.88 4.01
CA VAL A 35 -10.18 2.11 3.65
C VAL A 35 -10.38 2.18 2.12
N LEU A 36 -9.37 1.79 1.34
CA LEU A 36 -9.46 1.69 -0.11
C LEU A 36 -10.53 0.68 -0.55
N LEU A 37 -10.62 -0.48 0.11
CA LEU A 37 -11.67 -1.46 -0.14
C LEU A 37 -13.06 -0.86 0.13
N TYR A 38 -13.23 -0.14 1.24
CA TYR A 38 -14.48 0.54 1.57
C TYR A 38 -14.91 1.53 0.46
N PHE A 39 -14.01 2.41 0.02
CA PHE A 39 -14.34 3.37 -1.05
C PHE A 39 -14.59 2.71 -2.40
N LYS A 40 -13.99 1.54 -2.66
CA LYS A 40 -14.32 0.72 -3.83
C LYS A 40 -15.77 0.23 -3.77
N LEU A 41 -16.27 -0.18 -2.61
CA LEU A 41 -17.66 -0.62 -2.41
C LEU A 41 -18.65 0.55 -2.59
N VAL A 42 -18.32 1.72 -2.03
CA VAL A 42 -19.13 2.95 -2.17
C VAL A 42 -18.95 3.62 -3.55
N LYS A 43 -18.12 3.04 -4.43
CA LYS A 43 -17.83 3.52 -5.80
C LYS A 43 -17.33 4.97 -5.86
N ASN A 44 -16.65 5.45 -4.82
CA ASN A 44 -16.15 6.82 -4.76
C ASN A 44 -14.82 6.97 -5.50
N LYS A 45 -14.88 7.23 -6.82
CA LYS A 45 -13.71 7.29 -7.71
C LYS A 45 -12.60 8.23 -7.23
N LYS A 46 -12.96 9.38 -6.65
CA LYS A 46 -11.97 10.38 -6.16
C LYS A 46 -11.12 9.79 -5.04
N TRP A 47 -11.75 9.19 -4.04
CA TRP A 47 -11.05 8.59 -2.90
C TRP A 47 -10.32 7.30 -3.27
N ILE A 48 -10.86 6.51 -4.20
CA ILE A 48 -10.20 5.33 -4.76
C ILE A 48 -8.84 5.72 -5.36
N ILE A 49 -8.79 6.76 -6.21
CA ILE A 49 -7.53 7.22 -6.83
C ILE A 49 -6.59 7.79 -5.77
N ASN A 50 -7.07 8.67 -4.89
CA ASN A 50 -6.23 9.31 -3.88
C ASN A 50 -5.57 8.28 -2.96
N LEU A 51 -6.33 7.30 -2.47
CA LEU A 51 -5.79 6.24 -1.62
C LEU A 51 -4.87 5.31 -2.40
N ALA A 52 -5.17 5.01 -3.66
CA ALA A 52 -4.29 4.15 -4.46
C ALA A 52 -2.93 4.82 -4.72
N VAL A 53 -2.91 6.12 -5.02
CA VAL A 53 -1.68 6.90 -5.17
C VAL A 53 -0.92 6.97 -3.84
N PHE A 54 -1.63 7.24 -2.74
CA PHE A 54 -1.02 7.23 -1.40
C PHE A 54 -0.34 5.89 -1.09
N ASN A 55 -1.01 4.76 -1.36
CA ASN A 55 -0.46 3.43 -1.19
C ASN A 55 0.75 3.16 -2.09
N LEU A 56 0.77 3.67 -3.33
CA LEU A 56 1.92 3.58 -4.22
C LEU A 56 3.13 4.35 -3.67
N VAL A 57 2.91 5.54 -3.11
CA VAL A 57 3.97 6.32 -2.46
C VAL A 57 4.55 5.56 -1.26
N LEU A 58 3.70 4.94 -0.43
CA LEU A 58 4.16 4.11 0.68
C LEU A 58 5.00 2.91 0.22
N ILE A 59 4.61 2.25 -0.87
CA ILE A 59 5.41 1.16 -1.47
C ILE A 59 6.76 1.70 -2.00
N GLY A 60 6.78 2.90 -2.57
CA GLY A 60 8.02 3.56 -3.01
C GLY A 60 8.98 3.87 -1.85
N ILE A 61 8.46 4.43 -0.76
CA ILE A 61 9.24 4.68 0.47
C ILE A 61 9.75 3.36 1.05
N TYR A 62 8.89 2.34 1.10
CA TYR A 62 9.23 1.00 1.58
C TYR A 62 10.39 0.38 0.77
N LEU A 63 10.37 0.49 -0.57
CA LEU A 63 11.47 0.05 -1.42
C LEU A 63 12.79 0.68 -1.00
N ILE A 64 12.82 2.02 -0.87
CA ILE A 64 14.03 2.77 -0.53
C ILE A 64 14.60 2.30 0.81
N VAL A 65 13.75 2.13 1.82
CA VAL A 65 14.16 1.67 3.16
C VAL A 65 14.69 0.22 3.13
N MET A 66 14.14 -0.62 2.25
CA MET A 66 14.47 -2.05 2.17
C MET A 66 15.64 -2.39 1.26
N LEU A 67 16.20 -1.45 0.49
CA LEU A 67 17.32 -1.72 -0.44
C LEU A 67 18.51 -2.40 0.24
N ASN A 68 18.77 -2.07 1.52
CA ASN A 68 19.90 -2.61 2.28
C ASN A 68 19.55 -3.85 3.12
N LYS A 69 18.34 -4.42 2.94
CA LYS A 69 17.84 -5.54 3.77
C LYS A 69 17.76 -6.82 2.95
N ALA A 70 18.37 -7.90 3.47
CA ALA A 70 18.44 -9.20 2.80
C ALA A 70 17.07 -9.84 2.51
N HIS A 71 16.04 -9.52 3.30
CA HIS A 71 14.69 -10.07 3.17
C HIS A 71 13.84 -9.38 2.09
N LEU A 72 14.35 -8.36 1.38
CA LEU A 72 13.62 -7.69 0.30
C LEU A 72 13.15 -8.68 -0.76
N LEU A 73 13.99 -9.65 -1.14
CA LEU A 73 13.72 -10.63 -2.19
C LEU A 73 12.42 -11.44 -1.94
N ILE A 74 12.15 -11.80 -0.70
CA ILE A 74 10.96 -12.56 -0.30
C ILE A 74 9.69 -11.74 -0.49
N LEU A 75 9.80 -10.41 -0.38
CA LEU A 75 8.68 -9.48 -0.40
C LEU A 75 8.42 -8.91 -1.80
N ILE A 76 9.37 -9.01 -2.73
CA ILE A 76 9.22 -8.54 -4.12
C ILE A 76 7.95 -9.07 -4.81
N PRO A 77 7.62 -10.39 -4.79
CA PRO A 77 6.42 -10.89 -5.48
C PRO A 77 5.17 -10.18 -4.98
N LEU A 78 5.09 -10.00 -3.66
CA LEU A 78 3.98 -9.35 -3.00
C LEU A 78 3.88 -7.88 -3.37
N MET A 79 5.00 -7.15 -3.32
CA MET A 79 5.08 -5.76 -3.72
C MET A 79 4.67 -5.54 -5.18
N LEU A 80 5.15 -6.39 -6.09
CA LEU A 80 4.80 -6.33 -7.50
C LEU A 80 3.29 -6.53 -7.69
N THR A 81 2.68 -7.50 -7.02
CA THR A 81 1.23 -7.71 -7.11
C THR A 81 0.45 -6.49 -6.62
N SER A 82 0.89 -5.87 -5.52
CA SER A 82 0.28 -4.65 -4.99
C SER A 82 0.44 -3.47 -5.96
N LEU A 83 1.64 -3.27 -6.51
CA LEU A 83 1.93 -2.24 -7.53
C LEU A 83 1.01 -2.38 -8.74
N ILE A 84 0.96 -3.57 -9.34
CA ILE A 84 0.15 -3.86 -10.52
C ILE A 84 -1.33 -3.61 -10.22
N LEU A 85 -1.83 -4.08 -9.08
CA LEU A 85 -3.23 -3.90 -8.69
C LEU A 85 -3.60 -2.43 -8.49
N LEU A 86 -2.77 -1.66 -7.78
CA LEU A 86 -3.01 -0.24 -7.51
C LEU A 86 -2.97 0.58 -8.79
N VAL A 87 -1.98 0.34 -9.66
CA VAL A 87 -1.86 1.01 -10.96
C VAL A 87 -3.08 0.69 -11.83
N LYS A 88 -3.47 -0.58 -11.93
CA LYS A 88 -4.69 -1.00 -12.66
C LYS A 88 -5.94 -0.30 -12.14
N LEU A 89 -6.09 -0.22 -10.82
CA LEU A 89 -7.23 0.40 -10.16
C LEU A 89 -7.27 1.92 -10.40
N ILE A 90 -6.12 2.59 -10.46
CA ILE A 90 -6.04 4.01 -10.86
C ILE A 90 -6.55 4.17 -12.30
N PHE A 91 -6.02 3.39 -13.26
CA PHE A 91 -6.43 3.49 -14.67
C PHE A 91 -7.92 3.25 -14.88
N GLN A 92 -8.51 2.28 -14.17
CA GLN A 92 -9.95 1.98 -14.25
C GLN A 92 -10.86 3.09 -13.70
N ASN A 93 -10.35 3.92 -12.78
CA ASN A 93 -11.15 4.95 -12.10
C ASN A 93 -10.83 6.36 -12.56
N ARG A 94 -9.73 6.57 -13.30
CA ARG A 94 -9.42 7.85 -13.96
C ARG A 94 -10.54 8.19 -14.95
N LYS A 95 -10.84 9.49 -15.09
CA LYS A 95 -11.71 9.95 -16.18
C LYS A 95 -11.06 9.53 -17.51
N PRO A 96 -11.83 9.05 -18.49
CA PRO A 96 -11.28 8.82 -19.82
C PRO A 96 -10.64 10.13 -20.29
N ILE A 97 -9.38 10.05 -20.73
CA ILE A 97 -8.73 11.17 -21.38
C ILE A 97 -9.53 11.36 -22.67
N SER A 98 -10.35 12.42 -22.73
CA SER A 98 -10.90 12.88 -23.99
C SER A 98 -9.71 13.37 -24.80
N VAL A 99 -9.17 12.50 -25.64
CA VAL A 99 -8.25 12.93 -26.69
C VAL A 99 -9.14 13.65 -27.70
N VAL A 100 -9.19 14.97 -27.59
CA VAL A 100 -9.73 15.82 -28.67
C VAL A 100 -8.66 15.79 -29.75
N ILE A 101 -8.88 14.97 -30.78
CA ILE A 101 -8.09 14.95 -32.03
C ILE A 101 -8.85 15.79 -33.04
#